data_AF-A0A372FF44-F1
#
_entry.id   AF-A0A372FF44-F1
#
_cell.length_a   1.000
_cell.length_b   1.000
_cell.length_c   1.000
_cell.angle_alpha   90.00
_cell.angle_beta   90.00
_cell.angle_gamma   90.00
#
_symmetry.space_group_name_H-M   'P 1'
#
loop_
_entity.id
_entity.type
_entity.pdbx_description
1 polymer ?
#
loop_
_entity_poly.entity_id
_entity_poly.type
_entity_poly.pdbx_seq_one_letter_code
_entity_poly.pdbx_strand_id
1 'polypeptide(L)'
;MKNIVFGLIFIPFCGLAQLPKYEEIATNYFIQHIYLKEYPSITKIAFSNKTEKEMTSFSLTPYCFKDKSLYDKIQFSAEKSIPEIKEIKLQLKEQVRVMDSKNKSKTKLIVFCATKVEHTIFVRVTIHKPYHFSDSYFFLLSEAGEFIKFCKSGQTI
;
A
#
# COMPACT_ATOMS: atom_id res chain seq x y z
N MET A 1 -57.38 17.83 -28.77
CA MET A 1 -56.71 17.57 -27.49
C MET A 1 -55.83 16.34 -27.65
N LYS A 2 -54.51 16.50 -27.68
CA LYS A 2 -53.53 15.40 -27.67
C LYS A 2 -52.42 15.80 -26.70
N ASN A 3 -52.43 15.18 -25.53
CA ASN A 3 -51.38 15.30 -24.53
C ASN A 3 -50.18 14.48 -24.99
N ILE A 4 -49.01 15.09 -25.10
CA ILE A 4 -47.74 14.38 -25.17
C ILE A 4 -46.94 14.82 -23.95
N VAL A 5 -46.89 13.94 -22.96
CA VAL A 5 -46.05 14.05 -21.76
C VAL A 5 -44.64 13.61 -22.19
N PHE A 6 -43.73 14.56 -22.34
CA PHE A 6 -42.30 14.26 -22.46
C PHE A 6 -41.74 14.03 -21.06
N GLY A 7 -41.58 12.76 -20.70
CA GLY A 7 -40.81 12.35 -19.53
C GLY A 7 -39.33 12.56 -19.80
N LEU A 8 -38.74 13.57 -19.17
CA LEU A 8 -37.29 13.69 -19.01
C LEU A 8 -36.92 13.10 -17.64
N ILE A 9 -36.61 11.80 -17.63
CA ILE A 9 -35.93 11.18 -16.50
C ILE A 9 -34.45 11.52 -16.64
N PHE A 10 -34.04 12.64 -16.06
CA PHE A 10 -32.63 12.91 -15.79
C PHE A 10 -32.25 12.11 -14.53
N ILE A 11 -31.61 10.96 -14.72
CA ILE A 11 -30.84 10.31 -13.64
C ILE A 11 -29.43 10.89 -13.72
N PRO A 12 -28.99 11.77 -12.81
CA PRO A 12 -27.56 11.98 -12.65
C PRO A 12 -27.03 10.70 -12.02
N PHE A 13 -26.40 9.85 -12.83
CA PHE A 13 -25.49 8.82 -12.35
C PHE A 13 -24.30 9.55 -11.71
N CYS A 14 -24.49 10.01 -10.48
CA CYS A 14 -23.43 10.46 -9.61
C CYS A 14 -22.71 9.16 -9.19
N GLY A 15 -21.84 8.67 -10.06
CA GLY A 15 -20.90 7.63 -9.70
C GLY A 15 -20.06 8.19 -8.57
N LEU A 16 -20.35 7.78 -7.35
CA LEU A 16 -19.44 7.92 -6.21
C LEU A 16 -18.15 7.26 -6.65
N ALA A 17 -17.20 8.07 -7.12
CA ALA A 17 -15.86 7.62 -7.45
C ALA A 17 -15.30 7.03 -6.15
N GLN A 18 -15.29 5.70 -6.08
CA GLN A 18 -14.80 4.99 -4.92
C GLN A 18 -13.34 5.39 -4.72
N LEU A 19 -13.03 5.96 -3.55
CA LEU A 19 -11.67 6.42 -3.24
C LEU A 19 -10.67 5.29 -3.51
N PRO A 20 -9.53 5.56 -4.17
CA PRO A 20 -8.55 4.54 -4.48
C PRO A 20 -8.04 3.90 -3.20
N LYS A 21 -8.01 2.57 -3.17
CA LYS A 21 -7.47 1.81 -2.04
C LYS A 21 -5.96 1.67 -2.20
N TYR A 22 -5.25 2.76 -1.93
CA TYR A 22 -3.80 2.88 -2.16
C TYR A 22 -2.99 1.72 -1.57
N GLU A 23 -3.32 1.27 -0.36
CA GLU A 23 -2.64 0.18 0.31
C GLU A 23 -2.88 -1.17 -0.39
N GLU A 24 -4.10 -1.42 -0.90
CA GLU A 24 -4.39 -2.59 -1.74
C GLU A 24 -3.63 -2.53 -3.07
N ILE A 25 -3.60 -1.36 -3.73
CA ILE A 25 -2.90 -1.16 -5.01
C ILE A 25 -1.40 -1.46 -4.86
N ALA A 26 -0.75 -0.81 -3.88
CA ALA A 26 0.68 -1.00 -3.63
C ALA A 26 1.01 -2.46 -3.25
N THR A 27 0.18 -3.08 -2.41
CA THR A 27 0.42 -4.45 -1.96
C THR A 27 0.21 -5.47 -3.07
N ASN A 28 -0.80 -5.29 -3.91
CA ASN A 28 -1.03 -6.15 -5.07
C ASN A 28 0.11 -6.03 -6.08
N TYR A 29 0.58 -4.81 -6.36
CA TYR A 29 1.76 -4.61 -7.20
C TYR A 29 2.99 -5.33 -6.63
N PHE A 30 3.23 -5.16 -5.33
CA PHE A 30 4.33 -5.84 -4.64
C PHE A 30 4.26 -7.36 -4.84
N ILE A 31 3.12 -7.99 -4.54
CA ILE A 31 2.95 -9.44 -4.68
C ILE A 31 3.14 -9.90 -6.13
N GLN A 32 2.56 -9.18 -7.09
CA GLN A 32 2.50 -9.63 -8.49
C GLN A 32 3.81 -9.43 -9.26
N HIS A 33 4.57 -8.38 -8.94
CA HIS A 33 5.72 -7.95 -9.74
C HIS A 33 7.06 -8.00 -9.01
N ILE A 34 7.06 -7.93 -7.67
CA ILE A 34 8.28 -7.85 -6.87
C ILE A 34 8.51 -9.16 -6.10
N TYR A 35 7.52 -9.57 -5.30
CA TYR A 35 7.66 -10.65 -4.34
C TYR A 35 8.12 -11.97 -4.99
N LEU A 36 7.47 -12.38 -6.07
CA LEU A 36 7.79 -13.64 -6.76
C LEU A 36 9.18 -13.63 -7.40
N LYS A 37 9.67 -12.45 -7.80
CA LYS A 37 10.99 -12.29 -8.43
C LYS A 37 12.10 -12.26 -7.39
N GLU A 38 11.90 -11.51 -6.30
CA GLU A 38 12.91 -11.27 -5.27
C GLU A 38 12.99 -12.41 -4.25
N TYR A 39 11.88 -13.13 -4.01
CA TYR A 39 11.80 -14.18 -2.99
C TYR A 39 11.24 -15.51 -3.54
N PRO A 40 11.83 -16.06 -4.62
CA PRO A 40 11.27 -17.24 -5.31
C PRO A 40 11.21 -18.49 -4.41
N SER A 41 12.05 -18.58 -3.38
CA SER A 41 12.08 -19.70 -2.43
C SER A 41 11.02 -19.59 -1.33
N ILE A 42 10.33 -18.45 -1.20
CA ILE A 42 9.35 -18.21 -0.14
C ILE A 42 7.94 -18.28 -0.72
N THR A 43 7.28 -19.42 -0.55
CA THR A 43 5.92 -19.66 -1.09
C THR A 43 4.79 -19.38 -0.10
N LYS A 44 5.14 -19.07 1.15
CA LYS A 44 4.19 -18.83 2.25
C LYS A 44 4.53 -17.51 2.94
N ILE A 45 3.55 -16.62 3.01
CA ILE A 45 3.66 -15.36 3.74
C ILE A 45 2.62 -15.29 4.84
N ALA A 46 3.04 -14.78 5.99
CA ALA A 46 2.14 -14.39 7.07
C ALA A 46 1.64 -12.98 6.79
N PHE A 47 0.33 -12.76 6.75
CA PHE A 47 -0.28 -11.44 6.56
C PHE A 47 -1.56 -11.30 7.38
N SER A 48 -1.74 -10.15 8.03
CA SER A 48 -2.90 -9.87 8.89
C SER A 48 -4.14 -9.38 8.13
N ASN A 49 -4.03 -9.19 6.81
CA ASN A 49 -5.06 -8.56 5.96
C ASN A 49 -5.42 -7.13 6.39
N LYS A 50 -4.56 -6.47 7.16
CA LYS A 50 -4.80 -5.11 7.69
C LYS A 50 -3.55 -4.25 7.59
N THR A 51 -3.75 -2.95 7.50
CA THR A 51 -2.66 -2.00 7.67
C THR A 51 -2.23 -1.92 9.14
N GLU A 52 -0.94 -1.68 9.37
CA GLU A 52 -0.40 -1.38 10.70
C GLU A 52 -0.48 0.12 10.99
N LYS A 53 -0.74 0.43 12.26
CA LYS A 53 -0.86 1.80 12.78
C LYS A 53 0.46 2.50 12.96
N GLU A 54 1.56 1.74 13.10
CA GLU A 54 2.87 2.36 13.16
C GLU A 54 2.95 3.33 12.00
N MET A 55 3.16 4.60 12.32
CA MET A 55 3.36 5.60 11.28
C MET A 55 4.42 5.04 10.35
N THR A 56 4.29 5.36 9.07
CA THR A 56 5.33 5.20 8.08
C THR A 56 6.57 5.92 8.61
N SER A 57 7.34 5.27 9.47
CA SER A 57 8.53 5.83 10.09
C SER A 57 9.56 5.69 8.99
N PHE A 58 9.65 6.75 8.19
CA PHE A 58 10.61 6.87 7.12
C PHE A 58 12.01 7.14 7.67
N SER A 59 12.16 7.30 9.00
CA SER A 59 13.41 7.47 9.78
C SER A 59 14.62 6.68 9.27
N LEU A 60 14.42 5.51 8.67
CA LEU A 60 15.47 4.64 8.13
C LEU A 60 15.73 4.76 6.63
N THR A 61 15.13 5.73 5.92
CA THR A 61 15.11 5.77 4.44
C THR A 61 15.46 7.10 3.77
N PRO A 62 16.58 7.76 4.15
CA PRO A 62 17.08 8.91 3.39
C PRO A 62 17.44 8.54 1.94
N TYR A 63 17.76 7.27 1.64
CA TYR A 63 18.19 6.84 0.31
C TYR A 63 17.08 6.81 -0.76
N CYS A 64 15.81 6.65 -0.35
CA CYS A 64 14.69 6.62 -1.30
C CYS A 64 14.26 8.02 -1.74
N PHE A 65 14.54 9.03 -0.93
CA PHE A 65 14.18 10.41 -1.19
C PHE A 65 15.44 11.26 -1.21
N LYS A 66 16.04 11.41 -2.40
CA LYS A 66 17.22 12.27 -2.61
C LYS A 66 16.98 13.72 -2.18
N ASP A 67 15.71 14.14 -2.19
CA ASP A 67 15.26 15.44 -1.70
C ASP A 67 14.89 15.34 -0.21
N LYS A 68 15.76 15.91 0.64
CA LYS A 68 15.56 15.98 2.09
C LYS A 68 14.28 16.74 2.46
N SER A 69 13.90 17.76 1.69
CA SER A 69 12.68 18.54 1.98
C SER A 69 11.42 17.71 1.78
N LEU A 70 11.37 16.87 0.75
CA LEU A 70 10.28 15.94 0.52
C LEU A 70 10.22 14.90 1.64
N TYR A 71 11.37 14.36 2.05
CA TYR A 71 11.47 13.44 3.17
C TYR A 71 10.90 14.03 4.46
N ASP A 72 11.32 15.25 4.83
CA ASP A 72 10.86 15.93 6.04
C ASP A 72 9.34 16.19 5.98
N LYS A 73 8.80 16.57 4.81
CA LYS A 73 7.35 16.71 4.60
C LYS A 73 6.60 15.39 4.80
N ILE A 74 7.11 14.29 4.25
CA ILE A 74 6.49 12.97 4.42
C ILE A 74 6.48 12.56 5.89
N GLN A 75 7.61 12.69 6.59
CA GLN A 75 7.71 12.36 8.00
C GLN A 75 6.75 13.21 8.83
N PHE A 76 6.71 14.53 8.59
CA PHE A 76 5.78 15.45 9.25
C PHE A 76 4.31 15.10 8.98
N SER A 77 3.95 14.83 7.72
CA SER A 77 2.58 14.43 7.35
C SER A 77 2.18 13.11 8.01
N ALA A 78 3.10 12.13 8.11
CA ALA A 78 2.85 10.88 8.82
C ALA A 78 2.61 11.13 10.32
N GLU A 79 3.42 11.99 10.95
CA GLU A 79 3.32 12.37 12.38
C GLU A 79 2.01 13.05 12.74
N LYS A 80 1.45 13.84 11.80
CA LYS A 80 0.20 14.56 12.00
C LYS A 80 -1.03 13.74 11.62
N SER A 81 -0.87 12.66 10.85
CA SER A 81 -1.99 11.84 10.42
C SER A 81 -2.53 10.99 11.55
N ILE A 82 -3.85 10.80 11.59
CA ILE A 82 -4.49 9.80 12.45
C ILE A 82 -4.55 8.51 11.60
N PRO A 83 -3.75 7.48 11.90
CA PRO A 83 -3.73 6.27 11.08
C PRO A 83 -5.05 5.51 11.22
N GLU A 84 -5.74 5.33 10.10
CA GLU A 84 -6.92 4.48 10.01
C GLU A 84 -6.50 3.07 9.59
N ILE A 85 -6.77 2.06 10.44
CA ILE A 85 -6.53 0.66 10.07
C ILE A 85 -7.54 0.28 8.98
N LYS A 86 -7.04 -0.12 7.82
CA LYS A 86 -7.84 -0.56 6.69
C LYS A 86 -7.64 -2.06 6.46
N GLU A 87 -8.70 -2.73 6.05
CA GLU A 87 -8.62 -4.09 5.52
C GLU A 87 -8.03 -4.05 4.11
N ILE A 88 -7.16 -5.03 3.81
CA ILE A 88 -6.50 -5.19 2.51
C ILE A 88 -6.95 -6.49 1.88
N LYS A 89 -7.59 -6.39 0.71
CA LYS A 89 -7.93 -7.54 -0.12
C LYS A 89 -6.80 -7.84 -1.11
N LEU A 90 -6.03 -8.89 -0.83
CA LEU A 90 -4.97 -9.34 -1.73
C LEU A 90 -5.53 -10.08 -2.94
N GLN A 91 -4.99 -9.75 -4.12
CA GLN A 91 -5.13 -10.52 -5.34
C GLN A 91 -3.96 -11.48 -5.45
N LEU A 92 -4.12 -12.67 -4.86
CA LEU A 92 -3.08 -13.68 -4.83
C LEU A 92 -3.00 -14.43 -6.17
N LYS A 93 -1.77 -14.74 -6.57
CA LYS A 93 -1.50 -15.81 -7.54
C LYS A 93 -1.38 -17.14 -6.80
N GLU A 94 -1.70 -18.24 -7.48
CA GLU A 94 -1.71 -19.60 -6.91
C GLU A 94 -0.42 -20.01 -6.18
N GLN A 95 0.70 -19.38 -6.54
CA GLN A 95 2.04 -19.67 -6.00
C GLN A 95 2.30 -19.07 -4.60
N VAL A 96 1.53 -18.07 -4.16
CA VAL A 96 1.72 -17.41 -2.86
C VAL A 96 0.56 -17.76 -1.94
N ARG A 97 0.85 -18.49 -0.87
CA ARG A 97 -0.13 -18.83 0.16
C ARG A 97 -0.05 -17.85 1.32
N VAL A 98 -1.17 -17.23 1.64
CA VAL A 98 -1.31 -16.39 2.83
C VAL A 98 -1.66 -17.26 4.03
N MET A 99 -0.97 -17.02 5.15
CA MET A 99 -1.17 -17.71 6.41
C MET A 99 -1.48 -16.71 7.54
N ASP A 100 -2.09 -17.20 8.62
CA ASP A 100 -2.29 -16.44 9.85
C ASP A 100 -0.94 -15.88 10.37
N SER A 101 -0.96 -14.60 10.75
CA SER A 101 0.18 -13.80 11.18
C SER A 101 0.73 -14.15 12.57
N LYS A 102 0.02 -14.99 13.36
CA LYS A 102 0.41 -15.38 14.72
C LYS A 102 1.74 -16.11 14.82
N ASN A 103 2.19 -16.77 13.74
CA ASN A 103 3.46 -17.50 13.77
C ASN A 103 4.66 -16.56 13.59
N LYS A 104 5.48 -16.43 14.63
CA LYS A 104 6.62 -15.51 14.69
C LYS A 104 7.81 -15.91 13.82
N SER A 105 7.97 -17.18 13.45
CA SER A 105 9.13 -17.66 12.66
C SER A 105 8.95 -17.52 11.15
N LYS A 106 7.74 -17.17 10.69
CA LYS A 106 7.44 -17.05 9.25
C LYS A 106 7.85 -15.70 8.71
N THR A 107 8.08 -15.68 7.40
CA THR A 107 8.20 -14.43 6.65
C THR A 107 6.86 -13.69 6.70
N LYS A 108 6.89 -12.44 7.16
CA LYS A 108 5.72 -11.59 7.36
C LYS A 108 5.68 -10.49 6.32
N LEU A 109 4.49 -10.27 5.77
CA LEU A 109 4.14 -9.09 5.02
C LEU A 109 3.49 -8.09 5.98
N ILE A 110 3.97 -6.87 5.98
CA ILE A 110 3.47 -5.77 6.80
C ILE A 110 3.16 -4.62 5.85
N VAL A 111 1.93 -4.11 5.90
CA VAL A 111 1.51 -2.97 5.08
C VAL A 111 1.19 -1.83 6.02
N PHE A 112 1.75 -0.65 5.77
CA PHE A 112 1.51 0.52 6.61
C PHE A 112 0.43 1.39 5.99
N CYS A 113 -0.26 2.18 6.81
CA CYS A 113 -1.26 3.13 6.32
C CYS A 113 -0.64 4.12 5.32
N ALA A 114 -1.41 4.51 4.30
CA ALA A 114 -0.96 5.48 3.31
C ALA A 114 -0.76 6.87 3.93
N THR A 115 0.28 7.57 3.49
CA THR A 115 0.55 8.97 3.85
C THR A 115 0.37 9.85 2.62
N LYS A 116 -0.47 10.89 2.71
CA LYS A 116 -0.61 11.89 1.65
C LYS A 116 0.33 13.07 1.91
N VAL A 117 1.07 13.46 0.87
CA VAL A 117 1.87 14.70 0.85
C VAL A 117 1.59 15.41 -0.46
N GLU A 118 1.01 16.61 -0.38
CA GLU A 118 0.59 17.36 -1.57
C GLU A 118 -0.28 16.47 -2.49
N HIS A 119 0.15 16.24 -3.73
CA HIS A 119 -0.55 15.42 -4.73
C HIS A 119 -0.02 13.98 -4.86
N THR A 120 0.78 13.53 -3.91
CA THR A 120 1.39 12.19 -3.93
C THR A 120 0.99 11.38 -2.72
N ILE A 121 0.71 10.10 -2.95
CA ILE A 121 0.38 9.14 -1.91
C ILE A 121 1.55 8.17 -1.74
N PHE A 122 1.95 7.96 -0.49
CA PHE A 122 3.05 7.10 -0.11
C PHE A 122 2.53 5.89 0.64
N VAL A 123 2.91 4.70 0.21
CA VAL A 123 2.59 3.45 0.91
C VAL A 123 3.88 2.67 1.16
N ARG A 124 4.08 2.23 2.39
CA ARG A 124 5.19 1.33 2.73
C ARG A 124 4.67 -0.10 2.84
N VAL A 125 5.35 -1.01 2.17
CA VAL A 125 5.16 -2.46 2.31
C VAL A 125 6.49 -3.05 2.77
N THR A 126 6.48 -3.73 3.91
CA THR A 126 7.67 -4.40 4.44
C THR A 126 7.49 -5.90 4.37
N ILE A 127 8.54 -6.58 3.95
CA ILE A 127 8.69 -8.02 4.10
C ILE A 127 9.81 -8.32 5.09
N HIS A 128 9.46 -9.04 6.14
CA HIS A 128 10.37 -9.35 7.23
C HIS A 128 10.51 -10.86 7.37
N LYS A 129 11.75 -11.35 7.31
CA LYS A 129 12.09 -12.73 7.67
C LYS A 129 12.95 -12.70 8.93
N PRO A 130 12.45 -13.23 10.07
CA PRO A 130 13.18 -13.20 11.33
C PRO A 130 14.61 -13.75 11.20
N TYR A 131 15.59 -13.05 11.78
CA TYR A 131 17.02 -13.43 11.77
C TYR A 131 17.68 -13.53 10.38
N HIS A 132 17.07 -12.92 9.37
CA HIS A 132 17.63 -12.93 8.01
C HIS A 132 17.60 -11.54 7.38
N PHE A 133 16.40 -10.95 7.25
CA PHE A 133 16.27 -9.67 6.57
C PHE A 133 14.98 -8.93 6.93
N SER A 134 15.00 -7.62 6.67
CA SER A 134 13.82 -6.77 6.59
C SER A 134 13.97 -5.82 5.41
N ASP A 135 13.14 -6.05 4.40
CA ASP A 135 13.10 -5.23 3.18
C ASP A 135 11.83 -4.40 3.18
N SER A 136 11.97 -3.08 3.05
CA SER A 136 10.89 -2.12 2.92
C SER A 136 10.82 -1.57 1.49
N TYR A 137 9.62 -1.55 0.95
CA TYR A 137 9.29 -1.02 -0.37
C TYR A 137 8.37 0.18 -0.20
N PHE A 138 8.78 1.32 -0.75
CA PHE A 138 8.08 2.58 -0.66
C PHE A 138 7.48 2.91 -2.02
N PHE A 139 6.15 2.81 -2.10
CA PHE A 139 5.38 3.06 -3.30
C PHE A 139 4.91 4.49 -3.33
N LEU A 140 5.09 5.14 -4.48
CA LEU A 140 4.55 6.46 -4.77
C LEU A 140 3.42 6.28 -5.79
N LEU A 141 2.25 6.75 -5.40
CA LEU A 141 1.03 6.71 -6.20
C LEU A 141 0.51 8.14 -6.41
N SER A 142 -0.16 8.39 -7.53
CA SER A 142 -0.91 9.63 -7.71
C SER A 142 -2.16 9.63 -6.82
N GLU A 143 -2.82 10.80 -6.67
CA GLU A 143 -4.13 10.87 -6.02
C GLU A 143 -5.22 10.05 -6.72
N ALA A 144 -5.04 9.74 -8.00
CA ALA A 144 -5.94 8.83 -8.73
C ALA A 144 -5.65 7.34 -8.41
N GLY A 145 -4.59 7.04 -7.65
CA GLY A 145 -4.15 5.68 -7.35
C GLY A 145 -3.26 5.06 -8.43
N GLU A 146 -2.78 5.84 -9.39
CA GLU A 146 -1.88 5.34 -10.42
C GLU A 146 -0.48 5.13 -9.85
N PHE A 147 0.16 4.02 -10.21
CA PHE A 147 1.52 3.73 -9.79
C PHE A 147 2.51 4.64 -10.51
N ILE A 148 3.32 5.38 -9.75
CA ILE A 148 4.36 6.27 -10.29
C ILE A 148 5.72 5.55 -10.26
N LYS A 149 6.16 5.14 -9.07
CA LYS A 149 7.43 4.44 -8.85
C LYS A 149 7.47 3.76 -7.48
N PHE A 150 8.45 2.89 -7.28
CA PHE A 150 8.81 2.40 -5.96
C PHE A 150 10.30 2.55 -5.69
N CYS A 151 10.66 2.52 -4.41
CA CYS A 151 12.03 2.39 -3.95
C CYS A 151 12.13 1.25 -2.94
N LYS A 152 13.24 0.50 -2.97
CA LYS A 152 13.57 -0.56 -2.02
C LYS A 152 14.62 -0.04 -1.03
N SER A 153 14.42 -0.33 0.25
CA SER A 153 15.42 -0.16 1.30
C SER A 153 15.44 -1.43 2.14
N GLY A 154 16.58 -2.12 2.18
CA GLY A 154 16.73 -3.39 2.90
C GLY A 154 17.78 -3.30 3.99
N GLN A 155 17.61 -4.14 5.02
CA GLN A 155 18.63 -4.42 6.03
C GLN A 155 18.72 -5.93 6.26
N THR A 156 19.93 -6.47 6.23
CA THR A 156 20.21 -7.82 6.74
C THR A 156 20.23 -7.74 8.27
N ILE A 157 19.53 -8.67 8.92
CA ILE A 157 19.35 -8.71 10.39
C ILE A 157 20.16 -9.86 10.96
#